data_AF-A0A4S4BMN6-F1
#
_entry.id   AF-A0A4S4BMN6-F1
#
_cell.length_a   1.000
_cell.length_b   1.000
_cell.length_c   1.000
_cell.angle_alpha   90.00
_cell.angle_beta   90.00
_cell.angle_gamma   90.00
#
_symmetry.space_group_name_H-M   'P 1'
#
loop_
_entity.id
_entity.type
_entity.pdbx_description
1 polymer ?
#
loop_
_entity_poly.entity_id
_entity_poly.type
_entity_poly.pdbx_seq_one_letter_code
_entity_poly.pdbx_strand_id
1 'polypeptide(L)'
;MAELAFKEYIFKKGSKTTVYLYQSSIEIIHHGFLGKFNKIKLIQFKNISNVNLKNPGLASNGHIVLDCGKNQNKNEKHENTIEFSKIEKDLALDLKITIENKIDEIKGQRIDSTIDNFDKLKKLKELKDLEILSEDEYLEQKERIIEG
;
A
#
# COMPACT_ATOMS: atom_id res chain seq x y z
N MET A 1 6.59 6.65 18.16
CA MET A 1 7.81 6.01 17.63
C MET A 1 7.88 6.32 16.15
N ALA A 2 9.01 6.80 15.64
CA ALA A 2 9.19 6.90 14.19
C ALA A 2 9.28 5.47 13.64
N GLU A 3 8.38 5.11 12.73
CA GLU A 3 8.41 3.81 12.05
C GLU A 3 9.72 3.74 11.25
N LEU A 4 10.55 2.73 11.52
CA LEU A 4 11.80 2.55 10.78
C LEU A 4 11.49 1.93 9.42
N ALA A 5 12.04 2.54 8.35
CA ALA A 5 11.94 1.96 7.03
C ALA A 5 12.70 0.63 7.00
N PHE A 6 12.07 -0.43 6.50
CA PHE A 6 12.71 -1.74 6.36
C PHE A 6 13.54 -1.85 5.07
N LYS A 7 13.26 -1.00 4.07
CA LYS A 7 14.01 -0.94 2.82
C LYS A 7 13.98 0.48 2.24
N GLU A 8 15.08 0.88 1.61
CA GLU A 8 15.25 2.18 0.94
C GLU A 8 15.68 1.96 -0.52
N TYR A 9 15.14 2.76 -1.44
CA TYR A 9 15.55 2.81 -2.84
C TYR A 9 15.89 4.24 -3.24
N ILE A 10 17.04 4.43 -3.89
CA ILE A 10 17.54 5.75 -4.29
C ILE A 10 17.73 5.80 -5.81
N PHE A 11 16.86 6.55 -6.49
CA PHE A 11 16.94 6.83 -7.92
C PHE A 11 17.63 8.17 -8.12
N LYS A 12 18.86 8.18 -8.62
CA LYS A 12 19.70 9.40 -8.73
C LYS A 12 19.65 10.03 -10.11
N LYS A 13 19.38 9.26 -11.17
CA LYS A 13 19.49 9.73 -12.56
C LYS A 13 18.17 10.05 -13.24
N GLY A 14 17.08 9.38 -12.87
CA GLY A 14 15.73 9.71 -13.34
C GLY A 14 15.20 11.00 -12.70
N SER A 15 14.32 10.87 -11.70
CA SER A 15 13.67 12.01 -11.03
C SER A 15 14.33 12.45 -9.73
N LYS A 16 15.55 11.98 -9.41
CA LYS A 16 16.19 12.19 -8.08
C LYS A 16 15.19 11.89 -6.96
N THR A 17 14.80 10.64 -6.83
CA THR A 17 13.73 10.22 -5.93
C THR A 17 14.24 9.20 -4.94
N THR A 18 13.92 9.41 -3.66
CA THR A 18 14.15 8.42 -2.60
C THR A 18 12.83 7.80 -2.21
N VAL A 19 12.81 6.49 -2.04
CA VAL A 19 11.62 5.73 -1.67
C VAL A 19 11.92 4.93 -0.41
N TYR A 20 11.14 5.15 0.64
CA TYR A 20 11.20 4.41 1.89
C TYR A 20 10.00 3.47 2.00
N LEU A 21 10.27 2.21 2.32
CA LEU A 21 9.22 1.22 2.61
C LEU A 21 9.16 0.98 4.12
N TYR A 22 8.00 1.26 4.70
CA TYR A 22 7.63 0.98 6.09
C TYR A 22 6.71 -0.23 6.17
N GLN A 23 6.32 -0.70 7.35
CA GLN A 23 5.47 -1.89 7.45
C GLN A 23 4.09 -1.66 6.80
N SER A 24 3.51 -0.48 7.03
CA SER A 24 2.15 -0.15 6.56
C SER A 24 2.09 0.75 5.33
N SER A 25 3.21 1.40 4.99
CA SER A 25 3.22 2.51 4.04
C SER A 25 4.51 2.62 3.23
N ILE A 26 4.42 3.41 2.16
CA ILE A 26 5.52 3.83 1.32
C ILE A 26 5.61 5.35 1.32
N GLU A 27 6.81 5.88 1.53
CA GLU A 27 7.11 7.30 1.37
C GLU A 27 7.95 7.52 0.11
N ILE A 28 7.53 8.47 -0.70
CA ILE A 28 8.22 8.90 -1.92
C ILE A 28 8.65 10.34 -1.72
N ILE A 29 9.95 10.59 -1.86
CA ILE A 29 10.55 11.92 -1.76
C ILE A 29 11.12 12.29 -3.12
N HIS A 30 10.45 13.21 -3.81
CA HIS A 30 10.99 13.84 -5.02
C HIS A 30 11.86 15.03 -4.63
N HIS A 31 13.17 14.91 -4.86
CA HIS A 31 14.11 15.97 -4.54
C HIS A 31 14.02 17.09 -5.56
N GLY A 32 13.75 18.31 -5.09
CA GLY A 32 13.69 19.49 -5.93
C GLY A 32 15.05 19.84 -6.55
N PHE A 33 15.05 20.35 -7.78
CA PHE A 33 16.26 20.90 -8.40
C PHE A 33 16.51 22.32 -7.86
N LEU A 34 17.74 22.62 -7.42
CA LEU A 34 18.20 23.96 -6.99
C LEU A 34 17.43 24.59 -5.81
N GLY A 35 17.24 23.86 -4.70
CA GLY A 35 16.74 24.44 -3.44
C GLY A 35 15.23 24.65 -3.35
N LYS A 36 14.45 24.16 -4.33
CA LYS A 36 12.99 24.05 -4.19
C LYS A 36 12.64 22.92 -3.22
N PHE A 37 11.58 23.14 -2.43
CA PHE A 37 11.07 22.19 -1.44
C PHE A 37 10.91 20.77 -2.02
N ASN A 38 11.37 19.78 -1.25
CA ASN A 38 11.13 18.38 -1.55
C ASN A 38 9.62 18.11 -1.52
N LYS A 39 9.13 17.35 -2.50
CA LYS A 39 7.75 16.86 -2.47
C LYS A 39 7.76 15.48 -1.83
N ILE A 40 7.11 15.38 -0.68
CA ILE A 40 7.01 14.15 0.09
C ILE A 40 5.58 13.62 -0.05
N LYS A 41 5.46 12.33 -0.38
CA LYS A 41 4.18 11.64 -0.48
C LYS A 41 4.22 10.36 0.34
N LEU A 42 3.35 10.27 1.33
CA LEU A 42 3.14 9.05 2.11
C LEU A 42 1.87 8.34 1.62
N ILE A 43 1.99 7.06 1.25
CA ILE A 43 0.90 6.26 0.72
C ILE A 43 0.81 4.97 1.53
N GLN A 44 -0.37 4.65 2.04
CA GLN A 44 -0.62 3.39 2.72
C GLN A 44 -0.73 2.27 1.68
N PHE A 45 -0.08 1.11 1.90
CA PHE A 45 -0.14 0.01 0.93
C PHE A 45 -1.58 -0.44 0.64
N LYS A 46 -2.46 -0.39 1.65
CA LYS A 46 -3.89 -0.68 1.51
C LYS A 46 -4.62 0.19 0.48
N ASN A 47 -4.06 1.35 0.15
CA ASN A 47 -4.64 2.30 -0.81
C ASN A 47 -4.03 2.13 -2.21
N ILE A 48 -3.03 1.26 -2.39
CA ILE A 48 -2.42 0.99 -3.68
C ILE A 48 -3.15 -0.19 -4.32
N SER A 49 -3.81 0.08 -5.44
CA SER A 49 -4.52 -0.92 -6.23
C SER A 49 -3.56 -1.70 -7.12
N ASN A 50 -2.65 -1.00 -7.83
CA ASN A 50 -1.74 -1.59 -8.81
C ASN A 50 -0.39 -0.86 -8.86
N VAL A 51 0.65 -1.58 -9.27
CA VAL A 51 2.00 -1.04 -9.52
C VAL A 51 2.34 -1.18 -11.00
N ASN A 52 2.29 -0.08 -11.74
CA ASN A 52 2.52 -0.07 -13.18
C ASN A 52 3.95 0.33 -13.50
N LEU A 53 4.73 -0.58 -14.09
CA LEU A 53 6.09 -0.29 -14.56
C LEU A 53 6.08 -0.13 -16.08
N LYS A 54 6.63 1.00 -16.56
CA LYS A 54 6.95 1.21 -17.97
C LYS A 54 8.45 1.29 -18.15
N ASN A 55 8.94 0.49 -19.10
CA ASN A 55 10.36 0.41 -19.41
C ASN A 55 10.87 1.71 -20.06
N PRO A 56 12.13 2.08 -19.81
CA PRO A 56 12.79 3.18 -20.51
C PRO A 56 12.93 2.86 -22.00
N GLY A 57 12.74 3.88 -22.84
CA GLY A 57 12.99 3.81 -24.28
C GLY A 57 14.46 4.12 -24.63
N LEU A 58 14.73 4.34 -25.91
CA LEU A 58 16.07 4.72 -26.39
C LEU A 58 16.51 6.12 -25.90
N ALA A 59 15.56 7.05 -25.78
CA ALA A 59 15.79 8.44 -25.38
C ALA A 59 14.86 8.91 -24.24
N SER A 60 14.15 7.98 -23.58
CA SER A 60 13.17 8.30 -22.54
C SER A 60 13.40 7.49 -21.27
N ASN A 61 13.14 8.10 -20.12
CA ASN A 61 13.16 7.43 -18.82
C ASN A 61 12.01 6.43 -18.68
N GLY A 62 12.24 5.41 -17.86
CA GLY A 62 11.20 4.51 -17.38
C GLY A 62 10.46 5.13 -16.20
N HIS A 63 9.29 4.60 -15.88
CA HIS A 63 8.53 5.05 -14.72
C HIS A 63 7.77 3.92 -14.04
N ILE A 64 7.69 3.99 -12.71
CA ILE A 64 6.79 3.21 -11.88
C ILE A 64 5.67 4.13 -11.43
N VAL A 65 4.41 3.74 -11.63
CA VAL A 65 3.24 4.49 -11.15
C VAL A 65 2.51 3.65 -10.14
N LEU A 66 2.34 4.17 -8.94
CA LEU A 66 1.47 3.60 -7.91
C LEU A 66 0.05 4.07 -8.18
N ASP A 67 -0.80 3.14 -8.61
CA ASP A 67 -2.19 3.43 -8.85
C ASP A 67 -2.99 3.29 -7.56
N CYS A 68 -3.52 4.39 -7.06
CA CYS A 68 -4.32 4.43 -5.83
C CYS A 68 -5.83 4.54 -6.10
N GLY A 69 -6.28 4.31 -7.34
CA GLY A 69 -7.69 4.30 -7.75
C GLY A 69 -8.38 5.69 -7.80
N LYS A 70 -7.87 6.67 -7.05
CA LYS A 70 -8.36 8.06 -7.02
C LYS A 70 -7.48 9.05 -7.80
N ASN A 71 -6.59 8.56 -8.68
CA ASN A 71 -5.69 9.38 -9.50
C ASN A 71 -6.45 10.18 -10.60
N GLN A 72 -7.48 10.95 -10.22
CA GLN A 72 -8.31 11.73 -11.13
C GLN A 72 -7.61 13.03 -11.57
N ASN A 73 -6.66 13.52 -10.76
CA ASN A 73 -5.89 14.73 -11.06
C ASN A 73 -4.49 14.40 -11.63
N LYS A 74 -4.10 15.06 -12.73
CA LYS A 74 -2.76 14.91 -13.34
C LYS A 74 -1.63 15.15 -12.33
N ASN A 75 -1.81 16.07 -11.39
CA ASN A 75 -0.79 16.39 -10.38
C ASN A 75 -0.53 15.23 -9.41
N GLU A 76 -1.57 14.51 -8.97
CA GLU A 76 -1.42 13.36 -8.07
C GLU A 76 -0.71 12.19 -8.76
N LYS A 77 -0.95 12.02 -10.06
CA LYS A 77 -0.25 11.01 -10.85
C LYS A 77 1.26 11.25 -10.85
N HIS A 78 1.71 12.50 -10.91
CA HIS A 78 3.13 12.83 -10.86
C HIS A 78 3.76 12.52 -9.49
N GLU A 79 3.05 12.77 -8.39
CA GLU A 79 3.53 12.45 -7.03
C GLU A 79 3.60 10.94 -6.74
N ASN A 80 2.76 10.16 -7.43
CA ASN A 80 2.74 8.71 -7.33
C ASN A 80 3.65 8.03 -8.37
N THR A 81 4.45 8.81 -9.10
CA THR A 81 5.32 8.32 -10.18
C THR A 81 6.79 8.43 -9.81
N ILE A 82 7.52 7.32 -9.89
CA ILE A 82 8.96 7.26 -9.68
C ILE A 82 9.63 7.07 -11.05
N GLU A 83 10.45 8.02 -11.48
CA GLU A 83 11.19 7.89 -12.75
C GLU A 83 12.57 7.30 -12.54
N PHE A 84 12.97 6.43 -13.47
CA PHE A 84 14.25 5.76 -13.42
C PHE A 84 14.92 5.71 -14.79
N SER A 85 16.25 5.76 -14.79
CA SER A 85 17.05 5.62 -16.00
C SER A 85 17.23 4.15 -16.38
N LYS A 86 17.72 3.87 -17.60
CA LYS A 86 17.97 2.50 -18.06
C LYS A 86 18.89 1.68 -17.15
N ILE A 87 19.86 2.33 -16.50
CA ILE A 87 20.78 1.66 -15.58
C ILE A 87 20.15 1.33 -14.21
N GLU A 88 19.05 2.00 -13.86
CA GLU A 88 18.29 1.79 -12.62
C GLU A 88 17.12 0.83 -12.84
N LYS A 89 17.05 0.16 -14.00
CA LYS A 89 15.94 -0.73 -14.35
C LYS A 89 15.79 -1.89 -13.37
N ASP A 90 16.90 -2.50 -12.96
CA ASP A 90 16.84 -3.64 -12.03
C ASP A 90 16.39 -3.18 -10.64
N LEU A 91 16.81 -1.99 -10.22
CA LEU A 91 16.34 -1.33 -8.98
C LEU A 91 14.84 -1.05 -9.04
N ALA A 92 14.34 -0.59 -10.19
CA ALA A 92 12.93 -0.33 -10.41
C ALA A 92 12.09 -1.63 -10.40
N LEU A 93 12.62 -2.71 -10.97
CA LEU A 93 11.97 -4.03 -10.94
C LEU A 93 11.90 -4.59 -9.52
N ASP A 94 13.00 -4.52 -8.77
CA ASP A 94 13.04 -4.96 -7.36
C ASP A 94 12.07 -4.15 -6.48
N LEU A 95 12.00 -2.83 -6.69
CA LEU A 95 11.02 -1.98 -6.01
C LEU A 95 9.59 -2.42 -6.32
N LYS A 96 9.27 -2.63 -7.61
CA LYS A 96 7.95 -3.10 -8.02
C LYS A 96 7.58 -4.40 -7.31
N ILE A 97 8.44 -5.42 -7.41
CA ILE A 97 8.20 -6.75 -6.83
C ILE A 97 8.00 -6.63 -5.31
N THR A 98 8.83 -5.82 -4.64
CA THR A 98 8.72 -5.63 -3.20
C THR A 98 7.38 -5.00 -2.79
N ILE A 99 6.91 -3.99 -3.53
CA ILE A 99 5.61 -3.34 -3.27
C ILE A 99 4.47 -4.32 -3.54
N GLU A 100 4.50 -5.06 -4.66
CA GLU A 100 3.48 -6.04 -5.00
C GLU A 100 3.36 -7.14 -3.93
N ASN A 101 4.50 -7.69 -3.49
CA ASN A 101 4.53 -8.67 -2.40
C ASN A 101 3.91 -8.12 -1.10
N LYS A 102 4.17 -6.84 -0.77
CA LYS A 102 3.57 -6.21 0.41
C LYS A 102 2.08 -5.95 0.27
N ILE A 103 1.61 -5.59 -0.92
CA ILE A 103 0.19 -5.46 -1.20
C ILE A 103 -0.51 -6.82 -1.02
N ASP A 104 0.09 -7.89 -1.52
CA ASP A 104 -0.48 -9.23 -1.43
C ASP A 104 -0.46 -9.78 0.00
N GLU A 105 0.60 -9.54 0.76
CA GLU A 105 0.67 -9.89 2.19
C GLU A 105 -0.46 -9.23 2.99
N ILE A 106 -0.71 -7.94 2.77
CA ILE A 106 -1.77 -7.19 3.46
C ILE A 106 -3.16 -7.66 3.02
N LYS A 107 -3.34 -8.00 1.73
CA LYS A 107 -4.59 -8.59 1.24
C LYS A 107 -4.84 -9.96 1.86
N GLY A 108 -3.82 -10.81 1.97
CA GLY A 108 -3.89 -12.11 2.63
C GLY A 108 -4.35 -11.99 4.08
N GLN A 109 -3.71 -11.12 4.86
CA GLN A 109 -4.08 -10.85 6.26
C GLN A 109 -5.55 -10.41 6.41
N ARG A 110 -6.08 -9.60 5.47
CA ARG A 110 -7.49 -9.18 5.48
C ARG A 110 -8.46 -10.30 5.15
N ILE A 111 -8.07 -11.21 4.26
CA ILE A 111 -8.91 -12.35 3.90
C ILE A 111 -9.01 -13.29 5.10
N ASP A 112 -7.88 -13.59 5.74
CA ASP A 112 -7.83 -14.45 6.94
C ASP A 112 -8.66 -13.85 8.09
N SER A 113 -8.55 -12.53 8.32
CA SER A 113 -9.37 -11.86 9.35
C SER A 113 -10.86 -11.87 9.01
N THR A 114 -11.22 -11.73 7.73
CA THR A 114 -12.63 -11.77 7.30
C THR A 114 -13.22 -13.17 7.46
N ILE A 115 -12.45 -14.21 7.14
CA ILE A 115 -12.86 -15.61 7.33
C ILE A 115 -13.06 -15.91 8.83
N ASP A 116 -12.12 -15.50 9.68
CA ASP A 116 -12.22 -15.66 11.13
C ASP A 116 -13.44 -14.91 11.71
N ASN A 117 -13.71 -13.68 11.25
CA ASN A 117 -14.91 -12.93 11.64
C ASN A 117 -16.19 -13.63 11.19
N PHE A 118 -16.23 -14.24 10.00
CA PHE A 118 -17.39 -14.99 9.54
C PHE A 118 -17.65 -16.24 10.40
N ASP A 119 -16.60 -17.00 10.72
CA ASP A 119 -16.70 -18.18 11.59
C ASP A 119 -17.14 -17.81 13.00
N LYS A 120 -16.66 -16.69 13.54
CA LYS A 120 -17.11 -16.14 14.84
C LYS A 120 -18.59 -15.78 14.81
N LEU A 121 -19.06 -15.09 13.75
CA LEU A 121 -20.48 -14.73 13.59
C LEU A 121 -21.37 -15.97 13.47
N LYS A 122 -20.92 -17.02 12.78
CA LYS A 122 -21.65 -18.28 12.68
C LYS A 122 -21.81 -18.94 14.05
N LYS A 123 -20.71 -19.08 14.81
CA LYS A 123 -20.74 -19.63 16.18
C LYS A 123 -21.61 -18.80 17.11
N LEU A 124 -21.53 -17.47 17.00
CA LEU A 124 -22.34 -16.56 17.81
C LEU A 124 -23.84 -16.77 17.55
N LYS A 125 -24.24 -16.97 16.28
CA LYS A 125 -25.61 -17.31 15.92
C LYS A 125 -26.04 -18.68 16.44
N GLU A 126 -25.18 -19.69 16.37
CA GLU A 126 -25.46 -21.01 16.93
C GLU A 126 -25.72 -20.95 18.44
N LEU A 127 -24.93 -20.16 19.19
CA LEU A 127 -25.13 -19.98 20.65
C LEU A 127 -26.46 -19.29 20.96
N LYS A 128 -26.87 -18.32 20.14
CA LYS A 128 -28.19 -17.67 20.26
C LYS A 128 -29.32 -18.67 19.95
N ASP A 129 -29.20 -19.43 18.86
CA ASP A 129 -30.20 -20.41 18.44
C ASP A 129 -30.38 -21.55 19.47
N LEU A 130 -29.33 -21.83 20.25
CA LEU A 130 -29.36 -22.75 21.40
C LEU A 130 -29.86 -22.09 22.70
N GLU A 131 -30.32 -20.83 22.66
CA GLU A 131 -30.76 -20.03 23.80
C GLU A 131 -29.70 -19.90 24.92
N ILE A 132 -28.42 -20.09 24.58
CA ILE A 132 -27.28 -19.92 25.51
C ILE A 132 -27.00 -18.43 25.72
N LEU A 133 -27.21 -17.62 24.69
CA LEU A 133 -27.11 -16.16 24.73
C LEU A 133 -28.50 -15.53 24.66
N SER A 134 -28.70 -14.46 25.43
CA SER A 134 -29.84 -13.58 25.23
C SER A 134 -29.71 -12.77 23.93
N GLU A 135 -30.83 -12.19 23.47
CA GLU A 135 -30.82 -11.35 22.26
C GLU A 135 -29.87 -10.15 22.40
N ASP A 136 -29.86 -9.52 23.57
CA ASP A 136 -29.03 -8.35 23.84
C ASP A 136 -27.53 -8.69 23.81
N GLU A 137 -27.13 -9.81 24.44
CA GLU A 137 -25.74 -10.31 24.41
C GLU A 137 -25.30 -10.71 23.01
N TYR A 138 -26.20 -11.31 22.23
CA TYR A 138 -25.94 -11.66 20.83
C TYR A 138 -25.69 -10.40 19.99
N LEU A 139 -26.51 -9.37 20.13
CA LEU A 139 -26.39 -8.13 19.36
C LEU A 139 -25.09 -7.38 19.71
N GLU A 140 -24.77 -7.25 20.99
CA GLU A 140 -23.56 -6.57 21.46
C GLU A 140 -22.28 -7.26 20.93
N GLN A 141 -22.22 -8.59 20.99
CA GLN A 141 -21.08 -9.37 20.48
C GLN A 141 -20.97 -9.30 18.96
N LYS A 142 -22.11 -9.29 18.25
CA LYS A 142 -22.16 -9.19 16.80
C LYS A 142 -21.60 -7.84 16.32
N GLU A 143 -21.97 -6.74 16.97
CA GLU A 143 -21.44 -5.42 16.64
C GLU A 143 -19.91 -5.39 16.82
N ARG A 144 -19.39 -5.91 17.93
CA ARG A 144 -17.94 -5.97 18.18
C ARG A 144 -17.16 -6.74 17.12
N ILE A 145 -17.70 -7.84 16.59
CA ILE A 145 -17.04 -8.64 15.55
C ILE A 145 -17.07 -7.94 14.18
N ILE A 146 -18.10 -7.12 13.92
CA ILE A 146 -18.25 -6.38 12.66
C ILE A 146 -17.41 -5.08 12.67
N GLU A 147 -17.29 -4.42 13.82
CA GLU A 147 -16.52 -3.18 13.97
C GLU A 147 -15.03 -3.40 14.25
N GLY A 148 -14.64 -4.62 14.64
CA GLY A 148 -13.27 -5.02 14.97
C GLY A 148 -12.38 -5.39 13.78
#